data_AF-A0A538SL44-F1
#
_entry.id   AF-A0A538SL44-F1
#
_cell.length_a   1.000
_cell.length_b   1.000
_cell.length_c   1.000
_cell.angle_alpha   90.00
_cell.angle_beta   90.00
_cell.angle_gamma   90.00
#
_symmetry.space_group_name_H-M   'P 1'
#
loop_
_entity.id
_entity.type
_entity.pdbx_description
1 polymer ?
#
loop_
_entity_poly.entity_id
_entity_poly.type
_entity_poly.pdbx_seq_one_letter_code
_entity_poly.pdbx_strand_id
1 'polypeptide(L)'
;MLFLRWLDGASEPVESGPPGPRAARVPGGAFAFLLGLSLTNHMTTVLWAPGLLVFAYARLGGFRRLLASVVPLIPAFLLGLLPYAWLPIRSAMGPRFDWGGTHTLHGLIDHLTAREFRSWMFSGAATVGPQLRYVAYHLARDLGWAGVVPALLGAVLLARRRPALAATTALLIGVPALFACGYHIRELESYLLGCVLGLGILVAAGLLGILERFGSRWALATGLCLAALNGVLHWHDCDESRNRLVEDLTTNELESLPPRAVLFTRQWDYSLAASYYFQEVEGLRRDVVVVSPDLLRYGWYVDELARRAPALWACAGLEGAEYRAALRPFERHRPFAAEAIQAARWTCIDSLCARAMRQRPVLCTSEMDTLLRGPWTQVPIGLALELRPDSAYRAESPPRYRFEPWVGHMDGFIATTHWIYASSFARRADYERAHGRPGLCRRYLELATRVDPGIRLDRVPPLPLDGNPIVAQTAGFFARLSRRAPNSP
;
A
#
# COMPACT_ATOMS: atom_id res chain seq x y z
N MET A 1 1.16 -5.42 -28.45
CA MET A 1 0.86 -5.63 -29.89
C MET A 1 0.52 -4.33 -30.63
N LEU A 2 -0.41 -3.50 -30.15
CA LEU A 2 -0.79 -2.23 -30.78
C LEU A 2 0.40 -1.27 -31.00
N PHE A 3 1.27 -1.15 -30.01
CA PHE A 3 2.52 -0.38 -30.10
C PHE A 3 3.42 -0.82 -31.27
N LEU A 4 3.61 -2.12 -31.45
CA LEU A 4 4.44 -2.66 -32.53
C LEU A 4 3.80 -2.42 -33.90
N ARG A 5 2.49 -2.67 -34.04
CA ARG A 5 1.73 -2.41 -35.27
C ARG A 5 1.76 -0.93 -35.67
N TRP A 6 1.67 -0.04 -34.69
CA TRP A 6 1.82 1.40 -34.92
C TRP A 6 3.23 1.74 -35.42
N LEU A 7 4.27 1.20 -34.80
CA LEU A 7 5.65 1.46 -35.22
C LEU A 7 5.98 0.89 -36.60
N ASP A 8 5.48 -0.30 -36.93
CA ASP A 8 5.69 -0.88 -38.26
C ASP A 8 5.07 0.02 -39.33
N GLY A 9 3.81 0.43 -39.16
CA GLY A 9 3.15 1.36 -40.08
C GLY A 9 3.75 2.78 -40.09
N ALA A 10 4.36 3.23 -38.99
CA ALA A 10 5.05 4.52 -38.93
C ALA A 10 6.48 4.49 -39.52
N SER A 11 7.04 3.29 -39.72
CA SER A 11 8.40 3.08 -40.25
C SER A 11 8.45 2.89 -41.77
N GLU A 12 7.30 2.68 -42.43
CA GLU A 12 7.23 2.54 -43.88
C GLU A 12 7.60 3.86 -44.60
N PRO A 13 8.47 3.81 -45.63
CA PRO A 13 8.80 4.99 -46.42
C PRO A 13 7.57 5.51 -47.17
N VAL A 14 7.41 6.83 -47.21
CA VAL A 14 6.36 7.49 -48.01
C VAL A 14 6.75 7.37 -49.50
N GLU A 15 6.47 6.23 -50.12
CA GLU A 15 6.52 6.13 -51.58
C GLU A 15 5.38 6.97 -52.18
N SER A 16 5.70 7.70 -53.25
CA SER A 16 4.91 8.72 -53.95
C SER A 16 3.42 8.40 -54.19
N GLY A 17 2.62 8.63 -53.14
CA GLY A 17 1.16 8.58 -53.08
C GLY A 17 0.73 9.01 -51.66
N PRO A 18 -0.49 9.53 -51.43
CA PRO A 18 -0.89 9.87 -50.07
C PRO A 18 -0.81 8.59 -49.24
N PRO A 19 -0.03 8.55 -48.13
CA PRO A 19 0.03 7.39 -47.27
C PRO A 19 -1.40 7.08 -46.88
N GLY A 20 -1.90 5.86 -47.08
CA GLY A 20 -3.25 5.49 -46.68
C GLY A 20 -3.47 5.91 -45.22
N PRO A 21 -4.18 7.01 -44.90
CA PRO A 21 -4.03 7.68 -43.61
C PRO A 21 -4.61 6.88 -42.44
N ARG A 22 -5.23 5.74 -42.71
CA ARG A 22 -6.03 4.96 -41.75
C ARG A 22 -5.27 3.78 -41.13
N ALA A 23 -4.27 3.20 -41.80
CA ALA A 23 -3.67 1.93 -41.38
C ALA A 23 -2.78 2.04 -40.12
N ALA A 24 -2.01 3.14 -39.97
CA ALA A 24 -1.16 3.38 -38.79
C ALA A 24 -1.88 4.18 -37.67
N ARG A 25 -2.92 4.95 -38.01
CA ARG A 25 -3.61 5.85 -37.06
C ARG A 25 -4.47 5.12 -36.04
N VAL A 26 -5.18 4.06 -36.45
CA VAL A 26 -6.05 3.30 -35.53
C VAL A 26 -5.24 2.52 -34.48
N PRO A 27 -4.19 1.75 -34.85
CA PRO A 27 -3.35 1.08 -33.85
C PRO A 27 -2.61 2.04 -32.93
N GLY A 28 -2.10 3.16 -33.47
CA GLY A 28 -1.39 4.18 -32.69
C GLY A 28 -2.31 4.90 -31.71
N GLY A 29 -3.49 5.34 -32.17
CA GLY A 29 -4.50 5.96 -31.33
C GLY A 29 -5.00 5.03 -30.22
N ALA A 30 -5.31 3.77 -30.55
CA ALA A 30 -5.71 2.78 -29.56
C ALA A 30 -4.61 2.48 -28.54
N PHE A 31 -3.35 2.37 -28.97
CA PHE A 31 -2.21 2.22 -28.06
C PHE A 31 -2.11 3.41 -27.10
N ALA A 32 -2.16 4.63 -27.62
CA ALA A 32 -2.04 5.85 -26.82
C ALA A 32 -3.20 6.01 -25.83
N PHE A 33 -4.43 5.72 -26.27
CA PHE A 33 -5.61 5.70 -25.40
C PHE A 33 -5.45 4.69 -24.24
N LEU A 34 -5.03 3.46 -24.53
CA LEU A 34 -4.81 2.44 -23.50
C LEU A 34 -3.64 2.79 -22.59
N LEU A 35 -2.60 3.46 -23.11
CA LEU A 35 -1.49 3.95 -22.29
C LEU A 35 -1.96 5.05 -21.31
N GLY A 36 -2.81 5.97 -21.78
CA GLY A 36 -3.46 6.97 -20.93
C GLY A 36 -4.36 6.32 -19.87
N LEU A 37 -5.20 5.37 -20.27
CA LEU A 37 -6.08 4.63 -19.36
C LEU A 37 -5.27 3.85 -18.31
N SER A 38 -4.19 3.19 -18.70
CA SER A 38 -3.27 2.50 -17.78
C SER A 38 -2.64 3.46 -16.78
N LEU A 39 -2.32 4.70 -17.18
CA LEU A 39 -1.80 5.72 -16.27
C LEU A 39 -2.84 6.16 -15.23
N THR A 40 -4.13 6.12 -15.56
CA THR A 40 -5.21 6.37 -14.59
C THR A 40 -5.44 5.22 -13.62
N ASN A 41 -5.05 3.99 -14.01
CA ASN A 41 -5.13 2.82 -13.14
C ASN A 41 -3.91 2.73 -12.21
N HIS A 42 -2.70 2.91 -12.73
CA HIS A 42 -1.47 2.88 -11.93
C HIS A 42 -0.41 3.84 -12.49
N MET A 43 0.01 4.80 -11.66
CA MET A 43 0.92 5.89 -12.07
C MET A 43 2.29 5.38 -12.55
N THR A 44 2.77 4.23 -12.06
CA THR A 44 4.05 3.67 -12.50
C THR A 44 4.07 3.21 -13.95
N THR A 45 2.92 3.21 -14.65
CA THR A 45 2.88 3.09 -16.11
C THR A 45 3.85 4.08 -16.78
N VAL A 46 4.05 5.26 -16.19
CA VAL A 46 5.02 6.26 -16.67
C VAL A 46 6.46 5.71 -16.73
N LEU A 47 6.81 4.75 -15.87
CA LEU A 47 8.14 4.13 -15.82
C LEU A 47 8.43 3.26 -17.05
N TRP A 48 7.43 2.95 -17.87
CA TRP A 48 7.62 2.23 -19.13
C TRP A 48 8.09 3.15 -20.26
N ALA A 49 7.90 4.47 -20.11
CA ALA A 49 8.20 5.45 -21.16
C ALA A 49 9.65 5.40 -21.64
N PRO A 50 10.70 5.29 -20.79
CA PRO A 50 12.08 5.17 -21.26
C PRO A 50 12.28 3.99 -22.22
N GLY A 51 11.76 2.81 -21.86
CA GLY A 51 11.88 1.60 -22.69
C GLY A 51 11.16 1.73 -24.03
N LEU A 52 9.94 2.25 -24.02
CA LEU A 52 9.12 2.45 -25.22
C LEU A 52 9.72 3.52 -26.15
N LEU A 53 10.22 4.62 -25.60
CA LEU A 53 10.84 5.69 -26.39
C LEU A 53 12.16 5.24 -27.02
N VAL A 54 12.99 4.47 -26.30
CA VAL A 54 14.22 3.88 -26.87
C VAL A 54 13.89 2.95 -28.03
N PHE A 55 12.85 2.11 -27.89
CA PHE A 55 12.43 1.22 -28.96
C PHE A 55 11.93 1.99 -30.18
N ALA A 56 11.06 2.98 -29.96
CA ALA A 56 10.49 3.81 -31.01
C ALA A 56 11.56 4.61 -31.74
N TYR A 57 12.52 5.19 -31.01
CA TYR A 57 13.65 5.91 -31.57
C TYR A 57 14.49 5.00 -32.49
N ALA A 58 14.85 3.80 -32.00
CA ALA A 58 15.63 2.84 -32.76
C ALA A 58 14.90 2.37 -34.03
N ARG A 59 13.57 2.23 -33.98
CA ARG A 59 12.76 1.77 -35.11
C ARG A 59 12.51 2.86 -36.16
N LEU A 60 12.28 4.10 -35.73
CA LEU A 60 11.95 5.24 -36.60
C LEU A 60 13.19 5.94 -37.18
N GLY A 61 14.37 5.72 -36.59
CA GLY A 61 15.64 6.18 -37.14
C GLY A 61 15.91 7.67 -36.95
N GLY A 62 15.37 8.30 -35.89
CA GLY A 62 15.72 9.67 -35.52
C GLY A 62 14.64 10.44 -34.76
N PHE A 63 15.07 11.50 -34.06
CA PHE A 63 14.21 12.29 -33.18
C PHE A 63 13.06 13.02 -33.90
N ARG A 64 13.32 13.57 -35.10
CA ARG A 64 12.30 14.26 -35.90
C ARG A 64 11.14 13.34 -36.30
N ARG A 65 11.45 12.10 -36.71
CA ARG A 65 10.45 11.08 -37.08
C ARG A 65 9.71 10.57 -35.85
N LEU A 66 10.40 10.39 -34.73
CA LEU A 66 9.78 10.07 -33.44
C LEU A 66 8.73 11.11 -33.05
N LEU A 67 9.11 12.39 -33.05
CA LEU A 67 8.18 13.48 -32.68
C LEU A 67 6.99 13.54 -33.64
N ALA A 68 7.23 13.47 -34.95
CA ALA A 68 6.18 13.46 -35.96
C ALA A 68 5.21 12.28 -35.82
N SER A 69 5.66 11.15 -35.26
CA SER A 69 4.84 9.96 -35.05
C SER A 69 4.08 9.99 -33.71
N VAL A 70 4.66 10.57 -32.67
CA VAL A 70 4.08 10.61 -31.30
C VAL A 70 3.10 11.77 -31.11
N VAL A 71 3.38 12.96 -31.66
CA VAL A 71 2.51 14.15 -31.49
C VAL A 71 1.05 13.88 -31.91
N PRO A 72 0.77 13.21 -33.04
CA PRO A 72 -0.61 12.87 -33.43
C PRO A 72 -1.34 11.95 -32.46
N LEU A 73 -0.64 11.27 -31.55
CA LEU A 73 -1.23 10.37 -30.56
C LEU A 73 -1.69 11.07 -29.29
N ILE A 74 -1.26 12.31 -29.06
CA ILE A 74 -1.57 13.08 -27.84
C ILE A 74 -3.09 13.15 -27.57
N PRO A 75 -3.97 13.47 -28.54
CA PRO A 75 -5.41 13.53 -28.27
C PRO A 75 -5.99 12.20 -27.76
N ALA A 76 -5.54 11.07 -28.33
CA ALA A 76 -5.99 9.76 -27.90
C ALA A 76 -5.47 9.41 -26.49
N PHE A 77 -4.22 9.75 -26.20
CA PHE A 77 -3.66 9.63 -24.84
C PHE A 77 -4.43 10.46 -23.81
N LEU A 78 -4.70 11.74 -24.12
CA LEU A 78 -5.48 12.62 -23.26
C LEU A 78 -6.91 12.11 -23.05
N LEU A 79 -7.53 11.51 -24.08
CA LEU A 79 -8.83 10.86 -23.94
C LEU A 79 -8.77 9.67 -22.97
N GLY A 80 -7.66 8.93 -22.96
CA GLY A 80 -7.41 7.87 -21.98
C GLY A 80 -7.29 8.37 -20.54
N LEU A 81 -6.96 9.65 -20.33
CA LEU A 81 -6.89 10.27 -19.00
C LEU A 81 -8.25 10.74 -18.47
N LEU A 82 -9.33 10.62 -19.25
CA LEU A 82 -10.66 11.08 -18.86
C LEU A 82 -11.15 10.55 -17.50
N PRO A 83 -10.80 9.33 -17.03
CA PRO A 83 -11.12 8.89 -15.68
C PRO A 83 -10.63 9.84 -14.57
N TYR A 84 -9.52 10.57 -14.76
CA TYR A 84 -9.07 11.57 -13.77
C TYR A 84 -10.04 12.76 -13.65
N ALA A 85 -10.85 13.05 -14.67
CA ALA A 85 -11.88 14.09 -14.57
C ALA A 85 -12.99 13.72 -13.58
N TRP A 86 -13.16 12.44 -13.24
CA TRP A 86 -14.11 12.01 -12.23
C TRP A 86 -13.75 12.53 -10.82
N LEU A 87 -12.45 12.64 -10.51
CA LEU A 87 -11.98 13.06 -9.19
C LEU A 87 -12.47 14.47 -8.78
N PRO A 88 -12.25 15.55 -9.55
CA PRO A 88 -12.75 16.88 -9.20
C PRO A 88 -14.28 16.94 -9.15
N ILE A 89 -14.97 16.21 -10.05
CA ILE A 89 -16.45 16.15 -10.06
C ILE A 89 -16.95 15.53 -8.75
N ARG A 90 -16.40 14.36 -8.38
CA ARG A 90 -16.84 13.64 -7.19
C ARG A 90 -16.51 14.39 -5.91
N SER A 91 -15.35 15.03 -5.84
CA SER A 91 -14.90 15.87 -4.72
C SER A 91 -15.82 17.09 -4.53
N ALA A 92 -16.24 17.75 -5.63
CA ALA A 92 -17.14 18.90 -5.58
C ALA A 92 -18.56 18.57 -5.05
N MET A 93 -18.96 17.29 -5.09
CA MET A 93 -20.22 16.81 -4.52
C MET A 93 -20.17 16.65 -2.99
N GLY A 94 -19.06 16.96 -2.33
CA GLY A 94 -18.89 16.84 -0.89
C GLY A 94 -19.05 15.42 -0.37
N PRO A 95 -18.27 14.43 -0.86
CA PRO A 95 -18.32 13.08 -0.35
C PRO A 95 -17.96 13.05 1.14
N ARG A 96 -18.41 12.02 1.87
CA ARG A 96 -18.02 11.85 3.27
C ARG A 96 -16.51 11.81 3.43
N PHE A 97 -15.83 11.12 2.52
CA PHE A 97 -14.38 11.04 2.41
C PHE A 97 -13.89 11.71 1.12
N ASP A 98 -13.08 12.76 1.24
CA ASP A 98 -12.59 13.59 0.12
C ASP A 98 -11.06 13.67 0.14
N TRP A 99 -10.39 12.57 -0.22
CA TRP A 99 -8.93 12.48 -0.17
C TRP A 99 -8.27 13.53 -1.08
N GLY A 100 -7.46 14.41 -0.50
CA GLY A 100 -6.70 15.41 -1.24
C GLY A 100 -7.50 16.63 -1.72
N GLY A 101 -8.83 16.66 -1.55
CA GLY A 101 -9.66 17.81 -1.94
C GLY A 101 -9.52 18.19 -3.42
N THR A 102 -9.70 17.21 -4.32
CA THR A 102 -9.38 17.34 -5.76
C THR A 102 -10.30 18.27 -6.55
N HIS A 103 -11.37 18.82 -5.95
CA HIS A 103 -12.22 19.85 -6.57
C HIS A 103 -11.49 21.18 -6.81
N THR A 104 -10.36 21.41 -6.13
CA THR A 104 -9.49 22.57 -6.38
C THR A 104 -8.38 22.22 -7.37
N LEU A 105 -7.90 23.21 -8.14
CA LEU A 105 -6.78 23.00 -9.07
C LEU A 105 -5.50 22.54 -8.33
N HIS A 106 -5.22 23.12 -7.15
CA HIS A 106 -4.07 22.74 -6.33
C HIS A 106 -4.20 21.29 -5.83
N GLY A 107 -5.35 20.91 -5.27
CA GLY A 107 -5.60 19.54 -4.82
C GLY A 107 -5.52 18.51 -5.95
N LEU A 108 -6.04 18.85 -7.13
CA LEU A 108 -5.92 18.00 -8.32
C LEU A 108 -4.45 17.80 -8.74
N ILE A 109 -3.66 18.87 -8.79
CA ILE A 109 -2.23 18.80 -9.12
C ILE A 109 -1.46 18.00 -8.06
N ASP A 110 -1.74 18.24 -6.78
CA ASP A 110 -1.12 17.53 -5.67
C ASP A 110 -1.39 16.02 -5.76
N HIS A 111 -2.63 15.64 -6.09
CA HIS A 111 -3.01 14.25 -6.29
C HIS A 111 -2.32 13.62 -7.51
N LEU A 112 -2.43 14.25 -8.69
CA LEU A 112 -1.86 13.74 -9.95
C LEU A 112 -0.33 13.62 -9.93
N THR A 113 0.32 14.39 -9.06
CA THR A 113 1.78 14.37 -8.91
C THR A 113 2.24 13.65 -7.63
N ALA A 114 1.32 12.93 -6.98
CA ALA A 114 1.54 12.16 -5.75
C ALA A 114 2.27 12.96 -4.66
N ARG A 115 1.98 14.26 -4.50
CA ARG A 115 2.73 15.18 -3.63
C ARG A 115 2.84 14.65 -2.20
N GLU A 116 1.74 14.12 -1.68
CA GLU A 116 1.65 13.57 -0.32
C GLU A 116 2.60 12.39 -0.07
N PHE A 117 3.00 11.68 -1.13
CA PHE A 117 3.82 10.47 -1.06
C PHE A 117 5.29 10.69 -1.44
N ARG A 118 5.66 11.87 -1.97
CA ARG A 118 7.01 12.15 -2.46
C ARG A 118 8.09 12.00 -1.40
N SER A 119 7.78 12.24 -0.13
CA SER A 119 8.73 12.07 0.98
C SER A 119 9.18 10.63 1.18
N TRP A 120 8.45 9.65 0.65
CA TRP A 120 8.81 8.23 0.72
C TRP A 120 9.61 7.79 -0.51
N MET A 121 9.59 8.56 -1.61
CA MET A 121 10.29 8.23 -2.85
C MET A 121 11.77 8.58 -2.75
N PHE A 122 12.62 7.68 -3.28
CA PHE A 122 14.08 7.82 -3.29
C PHE A 122 14.69 8.01 -1.89
N SER A 123 14.19 7.22 -0.94
CA SER A 123 14.70 7.16 0.43
C SER A 123 16.07 6.46 0.46
N GLY A 124 16.95 6.87 1.38
CA GLY A 124 18.38 6.51 1.37
C GLY A 124 18.74 5.02 1.54
N ALA A 125 20.00 4.73 1.85
CA ALA A 125 20.56 3.37 1.85
C ALA A 125 19.82 2.35 2.75
N ALA A 126 19.22 2.81 3.85
CA ALA A 126 18.41 1.98 4.75
C ALA A 126 17.15 1.39 4.09
N THR A 127 16.66 2.01 3.01
CA THR A 127 15.54 1.54 2.18
C THR A 127 16.04 0.63 1.07
N VAL A 128 17.07 1.07 0.34
CA VAL A 128 17.52 0.39 -0.89
C VAL A 128 17.97 -1.05 -0.64
N GLY A 129 18.70 -1.31 0.45
CA GLY A 129 19.22 -2.66 0.74
C GLY A 129 18.13 -3.73 0.90
N PRO A 130 17.20 -3.57 1.87
CA PRO A 130 16.08 -4.50 2.04
C PRO A 130 15.22 -4.63 0.78
N GLN A 131 14.88 -3.51 0.13
CA GLN A 131 14.05 -3.54 -1.08
C GLN A 131 14.75 -4.26 -2.24
N LEU A 132 16.05 -4.03 -2.47
CA LEU A 132 16.79 -4.73 -3.51
C LEU A 132 16.79 -6.24 -3.30
N ARG A 133 17.00 -6.68 -2.06
CA ARG A 133 16.96 -8.11 -1.71
C ARG A 133 15.58 -8.69 -1.97
N TYR A 134 14.53 -7.97 -1.58
CA TYR A 134 13.15 -8.36 -1.86
C TYR A 134 12.88 -8.45 -3.37
N VAL A 135 13.16 -7.39 -4.14
CA VAL A 135 12.95 -7.35 -5.59
C VAL A 135 13.71 -8.47 -6.30
N ALA A 136 15.00 -8.66 -5.99
CA ALA A 136 15.80 -9.72 -6.62
C ALA A 136 15.25 -11.13 -6.32
N TYR A 137 14.84 -11.37 -5.07
CA TYR A 137 14.22 -12.64 -4.68
C TYR A 137 12.86 -12.84 -5.36
N HIS A 138 12.00 -11.81 -5.33
CA HIS A 138 10.63 -11.87 -5.84
C HIS A 138 10.60 -12.08 -7.35
N LEU A 139 11.42 -11.35 -8.12
CA LEU A 139 11.50 -11.53 -9.57
C LEU A 139 11.97 -12.94 -10.00
N ALA A 140 12.84 -13.58 -9.21
CA ALA A 140 13.26 -14.96 -9.48
C ALA A 140 12.19 -15.98 -9.05
N ARG A 141 11.52 -15.73 -7.91
CA ARG A 141 10.42 -16.53 -7.40
C ARG A 141 9.23 -16.52 -8.36
N ASP A 142 8.84 -15.37 -8.90
CA ASP A 142 7.73 -15.21 -9.85
C ASP A 142 7.93 -15.99 -11.16
N LEU A 143 9.18 -16.34 -11.48
CA LEU A 143 9.52 -17.21 -12.60
C LEU A 143 9.49 -18.70 -12.22
N GLY A 144 9.17 -19.04 -10.97
CA GLY A 144 9.18 -20.39 -10.41
C GLY A 144 10.59 -20.97 -10.30
N TRP A 145 11.64 -20.12 -10.28
CA TRP A 145 13.07 -20.43 -10.42
C TRP A 145 13.46 -21.13 -11.74
N ALA A 146 12.69 -22.09 -12.21
CA ALA A 146 12.88 -22.78 -13.48
C ALA A 146 12.76 -21.82 -14.68
N GLY A 147 11.90 -20.81 -14.60
CA GLY A 147 11.74 -19.78 -15.65
C GLY A 147 12.95 -18.85 -15.79
N VAL A 148 13.88 -18.84 -14.83
CA VAL A 148 15.13 -18.07 -14.93
C VAL A 148 15.99 -18.57 -16.11
N VAL A 149 16.00 -19.88 -16.37
CA VAL A 149 16.79 -20.47 -17.45
C VAL A 149 16.38 -19.95 -18.84
N PRO A 150 15.11 -20.06 -19.28
CA PRO A 150 14.69 -19.47 -20.54
C PRO A 150 14.78 -17.94 -20.53
N ALA A 151 14.60 -17.26 -19.40
CA ALA A 151 14.81 -15.82 -19.32
C ALA A 151 16.26 -15.42 -19.62
N LEU A 152 17.24 -16.11 -19.05
CA LEU A 152 18.67 -15.88 -19.33
C LEU A 152 19.03 -16.20 -20.78
N LEU A 153 18.52 -17.31 -21.31
CA LEU A 153 18.67 -17.63 -22.73
C LEU A 153 18.10 -16.51 -23.62
N GLY A 154 16.89 -16.04 -23.30
CA GLY A 154 16.23 -14.95 -24.00
C GLY A 154 17.02 -13.64 -23.93
N ALA A 155 17.60 -13.31 -22.78
CA ALA A 155 18.45 -12.13 -22.61
C ALA A 155 19.66 -12.19 -23.56
N VAL A 156 20.35 -13.34 -23.62
CA VAL A 156 21.50 -13.56 -24.52
C VAL A 156 21.07 -13.46 -25.99
N LEU A 157 19.95 -14.08 -26.37
CA LEU A 157 19.45 -14.08 -27.73
C LEU A 157 19.03 -12.67 -28.18
N LEU A 158 18.32 -11.93 -27.33
CA LEU A 158 17.93 -10.54 -27.60
C LEU A 158 19.15 -9.65 -27.73
N ALA A 159 20.12 -9.74 -26.82
CA ALA A 159 21.34 -8.93 -26.86
C ALA A 159 22.12 -9.13 -28.17
N ARG A 160 22.21 -10.38 -28.64
CA ARG A 160 22.95 -10.72 -29.88
C ARG A 160 22.20 -10.38 -31.16
N ARG A 161 20.89 -10.59 -31.19
CA ARG A 161 20.11 -10.53 -32.44
C ARG A 161 19.29 -9.25 -32.58
N ARG A 162 18.84 -8.67 -31.48
CA ARG A 162 17.88 -7.55 -31.43
C ARG A 162 18.27 -6.56 -30.30
N PRO A 163 19.43 -5.88 -30.39
CA PRO A 163 19.97 -5.05 -29.30
C PRO A 163 19.03 -3.92 -28.86
N ALA A 164 18.26 -3.34 -29.77
CA ALA A 164 17.24 -2.35 -29.42
C ALA A 164 16.14 -2.93 -28.52
N LEU A 165 15.65 -4.14 -28.82
CA LEU A 165 14.66 -4.82 -27.99
C LEU A 165 15.27 -5.27 -26.65
N ALA A 166 16.54 -5.69 -26.64
CA ALA A 166 17.27 -5.99 -25.42
C ALA A 166 17.37 -4.77 -24.49
N ALA A 167 17.75 -3.60 -25.03
CA ALA A 167 17.81 -2.35 -24.29
C ALA A 167 16.43 -1.93 -23.74
N THR A 168 15.39 -2.01 -24.56
CA THR A 168 14.01 -1.78 -24.11
C THR A 168 13.58 -2.71 -22.99
N THR A 169 13.89 -4.01 -23.10
CA THR A 169 13.56 -5.00 -22.07
C THR A 169 14.32 -4.72 -20.77
N ALA A 170 15.60 -4.39 -20.87
CA ALA A 170 16.41 -3.99 -19.72
C ALA A 170 15.86 -2.74 -19.02
N LEU A 171 15.35 -1.76 -19.77
CA LEU A 171 14.72 -0.56 -19.21
C LEU A 171 13.36 -0.86 -18.56
N LEU A 172 12.55 -1.74 -19.15
CA LEU A 172 11.27 -2.16 -18.57
C LEU A 172 11.44 -2.90 -17.23
N ILE A 173 12.58 -3.57 -17.03
CA ILE A 173 12.92 -4.20 -15.75
C ILE A 173 13.61 -3.21 -14.81
N GLY A 174 14.67 -2.56 -15.30
CA GLY A 174 15.56 -1.75 -14.48
C GLY A 174 14.92 -0.49 -13.91
N VAL A 175 14.09 0.21 -14.70
CA VAL A 175 13.48 1.48 -14.23
C VAL A 175 12.45 1.23 -13.11
N PRO A 176 11.47 0.30 -13.26
CA PRO A 176 10.55 -0.02 -12.17
C PRO A 176 11.26 -0.66 -10.97
N ALA A 177 12.24 -1.56 -11.18
CA ALA A 177 13.02 -2.13 -10.08
C ALA A 177 13.79 -1.07 -9.29
N LEU A 178 14.43 -0.12 -9.98
CA LEU A 178 15.14 1.00 -9.34
C LEU A 178 14.18 1.90 -8.56
N PHE A 179 13.03 2.22 -9.15
CA PHE A 179 11.99 3.00 -8.47
C PHE A 179 11.52 2.29 -7.20
N ALA A 180 11.18 1.00 -7.31
CA ALA A 180 10.76 0.17 -6.18
C ALA A 180 11.84 0.10 -5.09
N CYS A 181 13.11 -0.08 -5.45
CA CYS A 181 14.21 -0.09 -4.49
C CYS A 181 14.34 1.23 -3.72
N GLY A 182 14.06 2.36 -4.36
CA GLY A 182 14.09 3.68 -3.73
C GLY A 182 12.81 4.04 -2.96
N TYR A 183 11.74 3.25 -3.05
CA TYR A 183 10.46 3.64 -2.48
C TYR A 183 10.26 3.05 -1.07
N HIS A 184 10.09 3.92 -0.08
CA HIS A 184 9.92 3.52 1.32
C HIS A 184 8.47 3.11 1.63
N ILE A 185 8.01 2.02 1.02
CA ILE A 185 6.72 1.36 1.29
C ILE A 185 6.88 -0.16 1.45
N ARG A 186 5.87 -0.82 2.04
CA ARG A 186 5.87 -2.27 2.24
C ARG A 186 5.17 -3.00 1.08
N GLU A 187 4.22 -2.38 0.40
CA GLU A 187 3.42 -2.98 -0.68
C GLU A 187 4.09 -2.80 -2.05
N LEU A 188 5.24 -3.45 -2.25
CA LEU A 188 6.08 -3.17 -3.40
C LEU A 188 5.67 -3.90 -4.69
N GLU A 189 4.88 -4.96 -4.59
CA GLU A 189 4.53 -5.88 -5.69
C GLU A 189 3.87 -5.15 -6.87
N SER A 190 2.92 -4.26 -6.58
CA SER A 190 2.23 -3.45 -7.60
C SER A 190 3.18 -2.53 -8.40
N TYR A 191 4.35 -2.21 -7.84
CA TYR A 191 5.37 -1.36 -8.49
C TYR A 191 6.28 -2.15 -9.43
N LEU A 192 6.23 -3.48 -9.38
CA LEU A 192 7.04 -4.39 -10.21
C LEU A 192 6.34 -4.82 -11.51
N LEU A 193 5.15 -4.31 -11.81
CA LEU A 193 4.40 -4.69 -13.02
C LEU A 193 5.20 -4.54 -14.33
N GLY A 194 6.03 -3.49 -14.43
CA GLY A 194 6.93 -3.32 -15.58
C GLY A 194 8.05 -4.38 -15.64
N CYS A 195 8.56 -4.82 -14.49
CA CYS A 195 9.50 -5.93 -14.40
C CYS A 195 8.89 -7.22 -14.92
N VAL A 196 7.66 -7.53 -14.51
CA VAL A 196 6.93 -8.73 -15.00
C VAL A 196 6.78 -8.70 -16.52
N LEU A 197 6.44 -7.54 -17.10
CA LEU A 197 6.38 -7.38 -18.55
C LEU A 197 7.74 -7.65 -19.22
N GLY A 198 8.82 -7.09 -18.67
CA GLY A 198 10.17 -7.29 -19.18
C GLY A 198 10.64 -8.75 -19.07
N LEU A 199 10.41 -9.39 -17.93
CA LEU A 199 10.71 -10.81 -17.72
C LEU A 199 9.94 -11.71 -18.68
N GLY A 200 8.66 -11.40 -18.93
CA GLY A 200 7.85 -12.09 -19.94
C GLY A 200 8.47 -12.02 -21.34
N ILE A 201 9.03 -10.87 -21.72
CA ILE A 201 9.75 -10.71 -23.00
C ILE A 201 11.01 -11.60 -23.04
N LEU A 202 11.77 -11.67 -21.94
CA LEU A 202 12.94 -12.54 -21.83
C LEU A 202 12.55 -14.02 -21.96
N VAL A 203 11.55 -14.48 -21.20
CA VAL A 203 11.08 -15.87 -21.27
C VAL A 203 10.59 -16.21 -22.67
N ALA A 204 9.81 -15.32 -23.30
CA ALA A 204 9.34 -15.52 -24.67
C ALA A 204 10.49 -15.65 -25.67
N ALA A 205 11.52 -14.80 -25.57
CA ALA A 205 12.71 -14.90 -26.41
C ALA A 205 13.49 -16.20 -26.19
N GLY A 206 13.56 -16.70 -24.95
CA GLY A 206 14.14 -18.00 -24.62
C GLY A 206 13.37 -19.16 -25.25
N LEU A 207 12.03 -19.16 -25.14
CA LEU A 207 11.17 -20.16 -25.75
C LEU A 207 11.26 -20.14 -27.29
N LEU A 208 11.40 -18.95 -27.90
CA LEU A 208 11.68 -18.84 -29.34
C LEU A 208 13.04 -19.44 -29.71
N GLY A 209 14.07 -19.28 -28.87
CA GLY A 209 15.36 -19.95 -29.06
C GLY A 209 15.23 -21.48 -29.01
N ILE A 210 14.42 -22.00 -28.09
CA ILE A 210 14.12 -23.44 -28.00
C ILE A 210 13.35 -23.91 -29.23
N LEU A 211 12.37 -23.12 -29.70
CA LEU A 211 11.59 -23.39 -30.91
C LEU A 211 12.51 -23.53 -32.13
N GLU A 212 13.41 -22.59 -32.34
CA GLU A 212 14.34 -22.61 -33.48
C GLU A 212 15.32 -23.78 -33.41
N ARG A 213 15.82 -24.13 -32.22
CA ARG A 213 16.88 -25.14 -32.07
C ARG A 213 16.35 -26.57 -31.99
N PHE A 214 15.22 -26.77 -31.33
CA PHE A 214 14.70 -28.09 -30.98
C PHE A 214 13.30 -28.37 -31.58
N GLY A 215 12.59 -27.34 -32.05
CA GLY A 215 11.26 -27.46 -32.66
C GLY A 215 10.10 -27.12 -31.72
N SER A 216 8.91 -26.96 -32.29
CA SER A 216 7.71 -26.45 -31.61
C SER A 216 7.25 -27.30 -30.44
N ARG A 217 7.37 -28.64 -30.54
CA ARG A 217 7.01 -29.56 -29.45
C ARG A 217 7.72 -29.24 -28.14
N TRP A 218 9.01 -28.90 -28.19
CA TRP A 218 9.82 -28.64 -27.00
C TRP A 218 9.58 -27.25 -26.45
N ALA A 219 9.42 -26.25 -27.32
CA ALA A 219 9.06 -24.91 -26.88
C ALA A 219 7.69 -24.89 -26.18
N LEU A 220 6.70 -25.59 -26.75
CA LEU A 220 5.37 -25.71 -26.16
C LEU A 220 5.40 -26.49 -24.86
N ALA A 221 6.07 -27.65 -24.82
CA ALA A 221 6.20 -28.44 -23.60
C ALA A 221 6.88 -27.63 -22.48
N THR A 222 7.99 -26.94 -22.76
CA THR A 222 8.66 -26.07 -21.78
C THR A 222 7.74 -24.95 -21.31
N GLY A 223 7.06 -24.26 -22.21
CA GLY A 223 6.15 -23.17 -21.86
C GLY A 223 4.98 -23.64 -20.98
N LEU A 224 4.35 -24.76 -21.33
CA LEU A 224 3.25 -25.34 -20.55
C LEU A 224 3.73 -25.87 -19.19
N CYS A 225 4.88 -26.55 -19.14
CA CYS A 225 5.49 -26.99 -17.89
C CYS A 225 5.81 -25.82 -16.96
N LEU A 226 6.35 -24.71 -17.49
CA LEU A 226 6.62 -23.52 -16.69
C LEU A 226 5.35 -22.87 -16.16
N ALA A 227 4.30 -22.77 -16.99
CA ALA A 227 3.02 -22.23 -16.58
C ALA A 227 2.37 -23.11 -15.49
N ALA A 228 2.34 -24.43 -15.70
CA ALA A 228 1.80 -25.39 -14.72
C ALA A 228 2.60 -25.39 -13.42
N LEU A 229 3.94 -25.38 -13.50
CA LEU A 229 4.83 -25.32 -12.33
C LEU A 229 4.60 -24.03 -11.53
N ASN A 230 4.52 -22.88 -12.19
CA ASN A 230 4.24 -21.61 -11.52
C ASN A 230 2.86 -21.61 -10.87
N GLY A 231 1.85 -22.17 -11.54
CA GLY A 231 0.52 -22.36 -10.96
C GLY A 231 0.57 -23.17 -9.68
N VAL A 232 1.24 -24.34 -9.69
CA VAL A 232 1.35 -25.22 -8.51
C VAL A 232 2.17 -24.59 -7.39
N LEU A 233 3.32 -23.98 -7.70
CA LEU A 233 4.24 -23.41 -6.70
C LEU A 233 3.61 -22.22 -5.97
N HIS A 234 2.84 -21.39 -6.66
CA HIS A 234 2.31 -20.15 -6.11
C HIS A 234 0.84 -20.23 -5.71
N TRP A 235 0.12 -21.31 -6.03
CA TRP A 235 -1.33 -21.43 -5.75
C TRP A 235 -1.67 -21.11 -4.30
N HIS A 236 -1.01 -21.78 -3.36
CA HIS A 236 -1.28 -21.63 -1.93
C HIS A 236 -0.89 -20.25 -1.41
N ASP A 237 0.17 -19.64 -1.95
CA ASP A 237 0.61 -18.31 -1.55
C ASP A 237 -0.33 -17.21 -2.08
N CYS A 238 -1.02 -17.47 -3.19
CA CYS A 238 -2.02 -16.57 -3.78
C CYS A 238 -3.46 -16.84 -3.29
N ASP A 239 -3.70 -17.92 -2.56
CA ASP A 239 -5.03 -18.26 -2.04
C ASP A 239 -5.34 -17.51 -0.74
N GLU A 240 -5.86 -16.30 -0.90
CA GLU A 240 -6.32 -15.44 0.18
C GLU A 240 -7.81 -15.67 0.54
N SER A 241 -8.45 -16.75 0.07
CA SER A 241 -9.90 -16.96 0.23
C SER A 241 -10.39 -17.01 1.68
N ARG A 242 -9.48 -17.36 2.60
CA ARG A 242 -9.71 -17.43 4.05
C ARG A 242 -9.09 -16.27 4.82
N ASN A 243 -8.41 -15.32 4.16
CA ASN A 243 -7.83 -14.19 4.87
C ASN A 243 -8.93 -13.21 5.28
N ARG A 244 -9.28 -13.24 6.57
CA ARG A 244 -10.25 -12.34 7.21
C ARG A 244 -9.59 -11.38 8.19
N LEU A 245 -8.25 -11.29 8.21
CA LEU A 245 -7.52 -10.60 9.27
C LEU A 245 -7.92 -9.13 9.44
N VAL A 246 -8.03 -8.37 8.35
CA VAL A 246 -8.43 -6.94 8.38
C VAL A 246 -9.90 -6.78 8.75
N GLU A 247 -10.77 -7.65 8.24
CA GLU A 247 -12.20 -7.69 8.58
C GLU A 247 -12.39 -7.99 10.07
N ASP A 248 -11.80 -9.07 10.56
CA ASP A 248 -11.85 -9.51 11.95
C ASP A 248 -11.26 -8.44 12.88
N LEU A 249 -10.07 -7.91 12.59
CA LEU A 249 -9.45 -6.86 13.41
C LEU A 249 -10.31 -5.60 13.49
N THR A 250 -10.76 -5.08 12.35
CA THR A 250 -11.52 -3.83 12.32
C THR A 250 -12.87 -3.96 13.01
N THR A 251 -13.58 -5.07 12.77
CA THR A 251 -14.89 -5.32 13.40
C THR A 251 -14.74 -5.53 14.91
N ASN A 252 -13.81 -6.38 15.35
CA ASN A 252 -13.56 -6.62 16.77
C ASN A 252 -13.07 -5.36 17.50
N GLU A 253 -12.24 -4.54 16.85
CA GLU A 253 -11.81 -3.26 17.41
C GLU A 253 -13.02 -2.35 17.61
N LEU A 254 -13.78 -2.05 16.54
CA LEU A 254 -14.94 -1.15 16.59
C LEU A 254 -16.00 -1.64 17.59
N GLU A 255 -16.34 -2.92 17.58
CA GLU A 255 -17.36 -3.50 18.46
C GLU A 255 -16.95 -3.49 19.93
N SER A 256 -15.65 -3.62 20.22
CA SER A 256 -15.14 -3.58 21.59
C SER A 256 -15.13 -2.18 22.23
N LEU A 257 -15.25 -1.12 21.44
CA LEU A 257 -15.18 0.24 21.95
C LEU A 257 -16.45 0.63 22.73
N PRO A 258 -16.33 1.43 23.81
CA PRO A 258 -17.49 2.01 24.48
C PRO A 258 -18.41 2.82 23.55
N PRO A 259 -19.71 3.00 23.88
CA PRO A 259 -20.61 3.82 23.09
C PRO A 259 -20.10 5.25 22.90
N ARG A 260 -20.22 5.76 21.66
CA ARG A 260 -19.80 7.10 21.23
C ARG A 260 -18.31 7.42 21.45
N ALA A 261 -17.47 6.39 21.51
CA ALA A 261 -16.04 6.55 21.73
C ALA A 261 -15.35 7.34 20.60
N VAL A 262 -14.21 7.94 20.94
CA VAL A 262 -13.23 8.44 19.96
C VAL A 262 -12.03 7.52 20.01
N LEU A 263 -11.64 6.96 18.86
CA LEU A 263 -10.44 6.12 18.75
C LEU A 263 -9.37 6.87 17.96
N PHE A 264 -8.21 7.09 18.57
CA PHE A 264 -7.02 7.59 17.89
C PHE A 264 -6.14 6.42 17.44
N THR A 265 -5.83 6.36 16.15
CA THR A 265 -4.97 5.30 15.60
C THR A 265 -4.11 5.77 14.42
N ARG A 266 -2.92 5.17 14.30
CA ARG A 266 -2.02 5.29 13.15
C ARG A 266 -2.01 4.03 12.28
N GLN A 267 -2.80 3.02 12.63
CA GLN A 267 -2.89 1.74 11.93
C GLN A 267 -3.71 1.86 10.64
N TRP A 268 -3.14 2.51 9.62
CA TRP A 268 -3.77 2.66 8.31
C TRP A 268 -4.14 1.31 7.68
N ASP A 269 -3.15 0.42 7.59
CA ASP A 269 -3.23 -0.83 6.82
C ASP A 269 -4.20 -1.86 7.42
N TYR A 270 -4.48 -1.76 8.72
CA TYR A 270 -5.13 -2.82 9.51
C TYR A 270 -6.52 -2.47 10.01
N SER A 271 -6.75 -1.20 10.37
CA SER A 271 -7.97 -0.76 11.04
C SER A 271 -8.54 0.49 10.38
N LEU A 272 -7.76 1.57 10.29
CA LEU A 272 -8.29 2.88 9.92
C LEU A 272 -8.89 2.89 8.51
N ALA A 273 -8.19 2.33 7.50
CA ALA A 273 -8.70 2.30 6.14
C ALA A 273 -10.00 1.47 6.02
N ALA A 274 -10.03 0.29 6.65
CA ALA A 274 -11.19 -0.60 6.64
C ALA A 274 -12.36 -0.04 7.48
N SER A 275 -12.07 0.72 8.54
CA SER A 275 -13.10 1.33 9.39
C SER A 275 -14.02 2.25 8.59
N TYR A 276 -13.49 2.97 7.58
CA TYR A 276 -14.32 3.77 6.68
C TYR A 276 -15.36 2.92 5.95
N TYR A 277 -14.96 1.77 5.40
CA TYR A 277 -15.89 0.86 4.72
C TYR A 277 -16.95 0.33 5.70
N PHE A 278 -16.53 -0.24 6.83
CA PHE A 278 -17.47 -0.83 7.79
C PHE A 278 -18.42 0.20 8.40
N GLN A 279 -17.97 1.42 8.67
CA GLN A 279 -18.84 2.46 9.21
C GLN A 279 -19.76 3.04 8.13
N GLU A 280 -19.25 3.33 6.93
CA GLU A 280 -20.02 4.06 5.91
C GLU A 280 -20.92 3.16 5.08
N VAL A 281 -20.42 1.99 4.67
CA VAL A 281 -21.14 1.05 3.82
C VAL A 281 -21.95 0.08 4.67
N GLU A 282 -21.29 -0.65 5.57
CA GLU A 282 -21.94 -1.69 6.39
C GLU A 282 -22.74 -1.12 7.59
N GLY A 283 -22.49 0.15 7.95
CA GLY A 283 -23.20 0.81 9.05
C GLY A 283 -22.77 0.37 10.45
N LEU A 284 -21.66 -0.36 10.58
CA LEU A 284 -21.12 -0.83 11.84
C LEU A 284 -20.64 0.35 12.69
N ARG A 285 -21.09 0.45 13.95
CA ARG A 285 -20.57 1.41 14.96
C ARG A 285 -20.37 2.84 14.43
N ARG A 286 -21.36 3.37 13.71
CA ARG A 286 -21.39 4.78 13.24
C ARG A 286 -21.36 5.81 14.38
N ASP A 287 -21.57 5.38 15.62
CA ASP A 287 -21.44 6.21 16.83
C ASP A 287 -19.97 6.51 17.19
N VAL A 288 -19.03 5.66 16.78
CA VAL A 288 -17.61 5.80 17.07
C VAL A 288 -16.95 6.74 16.08
N VAL A 289 -16.06 7.60 16.56
CA VAL A 289 -15.24 8.48 15.70
C VAL A 289 -13.80 7.98 15.69
N VAL A 290 -13.37 7.37 14.58
CA VAL A 290 -11.97 6.99 14.36
C VAL A 290 -11.20 8.19 13.80
N VAL A 291 -10.08 8.54 14.42
CA VAL A 291 -9.26 9.73 14.08
C VAL A 291 -7.81 9.32 13.86
N SER A 292 -7.23 9.79 12.75
CA SER A 292 -5.82 9.62 12.45
C SER A 292 -5.02 10.87 12.81
N PRO A 293 -4.12 10.81 13.81
CA PRO A 293 -3.16 11.87 14.06
C PRO A 293 -2.29 12.19 12.83
N ASP A 294 -2.00 11.18 12.01
CA ASP A 294 -1.19 11.33 10.81
C ASP A 294 -1.93 12.08 9.72
N LEU A 295 -3.20 11.79 9.45
CA LEU A 295 -3.97 12.51 8.44
C LEU A 295 -4.31 13.94 8.87
N LEU A 296 -4.33 14.24 10.19
CA LEU A 296 -4.53 15.61 10.67
C LEU A 296 -3.51 16.60 10.11
N ARG A 297 -2.37 16.15 9.57
CA ARG A 297 -1.39 17.00 8.87
C ARG A 297 -1.92 17.63 7.58
N TYR A 298 -3.05 17.15 7.05
CA TYR A 298 -3.64 17.60 5.79
C TYR A 298 -4.94 18.36 6.04
N GLY A 299 -5.09 19.52 5.39
CA GLY A 299 -6.28 20.38 5.52
C GLY A 299 -7.59 19.70 5.16
N TRP A 300 -7.58 18.91 4.08
CA TRP A 300 -8.76 18.17 3.63
C TRP A 300 -9.29 17.22 4.72
N TYR A 301 -8.40 16.61 5.51
CA TYR A 301 -8.79 15.72 6.60
C TYR A 301 -9.33 16.49 7.80
N VAL A 302 -8.77 17.67 8.09
CA VAL A 302 -9.31 18.58 9.11
C VAL A 302 -10.74 19.01 8.75
N ASP A 303 -10.98 19.36 7.49
CA ASP A 303 -12.31 19.69 6.98
C ASP A 303 -13.27 18.50 7.03
N GLU A 304 -12.80 17.32 6.66
CA GLU A 304 -13.57 16.07 6.76
C GLU A 304 -13.98 15.80 8.22
N LEU A 305 -13.04 15.84 9.16
CA LEU A 305 -13.30 15.60 10.58
C LEU A 305 -14.29 16.61 11.16
N ALA A 306 -14.13 17.89 10.83
CA ALA A 306 -15.04 18.95 11.25
C ALA A 306 -16.47 18.74 10.72
N ARG A 307 -16.60 18.20 9.50
CA ARG A 307 -17.89 17.91 8.87
C ARG A 307 -18.55 16.66 9.42
N ARG A 308 -17.81 15.55 9.59
CA ARG A 308 -18.38 14.27 10.06
C ARG A 308 -18.55 14.19 11.57
N ALA A 309 -17.75 14.92 12.34
CA ALA A 309 -17.78 14.91 13.80
C ALA A 309 -17.67 16.34 14.39
N PRO A 310 -18.63 17.24 14.11
CA PRO A 310 -18.54 18.66 14.51
C PRO A 310 -18.43 18.84 16.02
N ALA A 311 -19.12 18.02 16.82
CA ALA A 311 -19.03 18.07 18.28
C ALA A 311 -17.64 17.66 18.81
N LEU A 312 -16.94 16.75 18.12
CA LEU A 312 -15.56 16.42 18.46
C LEU A 312 -14.64 17.55 18.03
N TRP A 313 -14.76 18.05 16.80
CA TRP A 313 -13.90 19.14 16.31
C TRP A 313 -14.05 20.42 17.15
N ALA A 314 -15.25 20.73 17.65
CA ALA A 314 -15.48 21.83 18.58
C ALA A 314 -14.62 21.74 19.86
N CYS A 315 -14.22 20.53 20.27
CA CYS A 315 -13.30 20.33 21.39
C CYS A 315 -11.88 20.85 21.11
N ALA A 316 -11.49 21.02 19.85
CA ALA A 316 -10.18 21.60 19.50
C ALA A 316 -10.07 23.08 19.91
N GLY A 317 -11.20 23.81 19.98
CA GLY A 317 -11.26 25.19 20.47
C GLY A 317 -10.29 26.15 19.76
N LEU A 318 -9.62 27.01 20.54
CA LEU A 318 -8.63 27.97 20.04
C LEU A 318 -7.43 27.27 19.40
N GLU A 319 -6.97 26.16 19.99
CA GLU A 319 -5.82 25.40 19.52
C GLU A 319 -6.08 24.80 18.12
N GLY A 320 -7.32 24.39 17.85
CA GLY A 320 -7.75 23.97 16.52
C GLY A 320 -7.70 25.10 15.50
N ALA A 321 -8.12 26.31 15.88
CA ALA A 321 -8.08 27.49 15.03
C ALA A 321 -6.63 27.96 14.74
N GLU A 322 -5.77 27.94 15.76
CA GLU A 322 -4.35 28.24 15.64
C GLU A 322 -3.64 27.21 14.74
N TYR A 323 -3.94 25.93 14.93
CA TYR A 323 -3.42 24.87 14.08
C TYR A 323 -3.83 25.09 12.61
N ARG A 324 -5.12 25.37 12.37
CA ARG A 324 -5.64 25.70 11.03
C ARG A 324 -4.90 26.90 10.43
N ALA A 325 -4.62 27.93 11.22
CA ALA A 325 -3.90 29.10 10.77
C ALA A 325 -2.45 28.79 10.38
N ALA A 326 -1.76 27.98 11.20
CA ALA A 326 -0.41 27.53 10.95
C ALA A 326 -0.29 26.63 9.70
N LEU A 327 -1.34 25.85 9.39
CA LEU A 327 -1.34 24.92 8.25
C LEU A 327 -1.50 25.61 6.88
N ARG A 328 -2.22 26.74 6.82
CA ARG A 328 -2.55 27.45 5.56
C ARG A 328 -1.37 27.78 4.64
N PRO A 329 -0.20 28.25 5.13
CA PRO A 329 0.96 28.48 4.27
C PRO A 329 1.45 27.21 3.56
N PHE A 330 1.48 26.08 4.27
CA PHE A 330 1.88 24.78 3.70
C PHE A 330 0.93 24.31 2.59
N GLU A 331 -0.38 24.48 2.77
CA GLU A 331 -1.41 24.14 1.78
C GLU A 331 -1.32 25.00 0.52
N ARG A 332 -0.91 26.25 0.66
CA ARG A 332 -0.81 27.24 -0.43
C ARG A 332 0.56 27.28 -1.10
N HIS A 333 1.42 26.30 -0.83
CA HIS A 333 2.81 26.25 -1.31
C HIS A 333 3.61 27.52 -1.00
N ARG A 334 3.37 28.13 0.16
CA ARG A 334 4.13 29.29 0.66
C ARG A 334 5.17 28.84 1.69
N PRO A 335 6.22 29.64 1.95
CA PRO A 335 7.15 29.37 3.04
C PRO A 335 6.41 29.14 4.36
N PHE A 336 6.80 28.09 5.08
CA PHE A 336 6.14 27.66 6.31
C PHE A 336 7.18 27.19 7.34
N ALA A 337 6.81 27.24 8.61
CA ALA A 337 7.63 26.73 9.71
C ALA A 337 7.16 25.33 10.11
N ALA A 338 7.83 24.29 9.60
CA ALA A 338 7.44 22.89 9.80
C ALA A 338 7.29 22.51 11.29
N GLU A 339 8.25 22.93 12.12
CA GLU A 339 8.25 22.67 13.56
C GLU A 339 7.07 23.35 14.27
N ALA A 340 6.72 24.58 13.87
CA ALA A 340 5.58 25.29 14.44
C ALA A 340 4.25 24.61 14.06
N ILE A 341 4.09 24.15 12.81
CA ILE A 341 2.91 23.38 12.39
C ILE A 341 2.82 22.08 13.19
N GLN A 342 3.94 21.36 13.34
CA GLN A 342 3.97 20.10 14.09
C GLN A 342 3.61 20.31 15.56
N ALA A 343 4.15 21.35 16.20
CA ALA A 343 3.81 21.71 17.57
C ALA A 343 2.33 22.05 17.71
N ALA A 344 1.80 22.94 16.86
CA ALA A 344 0.39 23.33 16.88
C ALA A 344 -0.56 22.13 16.65
N ARG A 345 -0.17 21.18 15.78
CA ARG A 345 -0.94 19.94 15.55
C ARG A 345 -1.06 19.11 16.82
N TRP A 346 0.06 18.87 17.52
CA TRP A 346 0.04 18.08 18.75
C TRP A 346 -0.73 18.78 19.86
N THR A 347 -0.58 20.10 19.99
CA THR A 347 -1.40 20.91 20.92
C THR A 347 -2.90 20.79 20.63
N CYS A 348 -3.29 20.80 19.34
CA CYS A 348 -4.67 20.57 18.92
C CYS A 348 -5.17 19.16 19.26
N ILE A 349 -4.35 18.12 19.05
CA ILE A 349 -4.70 16.73 19.39
C ILE A 349 -4.86 16.56 20.91
N ASP A 350 -3.95 17.14 21.70
CA ASP A 350 -4.01 17.08 23.16
C ASP A 350 -5.26 17.80 23.69
N SER A 351 -5.61 18.97 23.11
CA SER A 351 -6.83 19.70 23.48
C SER A 351 -8.10 18.94 23.09
N LEU A 352 -8.12 18.33 21.90
CA LEU A 352 -9.19 17.43 21.45
C LEU A 352 -9.40 16.30 22.46
N CYS A 353 -8.35 15.57 22.84
CA CYS A 353 -8.42 14.48 23.80
C CYS A 353 -8.93 14.97 25.16
N ALA A 354 -8.27 15.97 25.75
CA ALA A 354 -8.57 16.48 27.08
C ALA A 354 -10.03 16.98 27.21
N ARG A 355 -10.53 17.67 26.18
CA ARG A 355 -11.89 18.23 26.20
C ARG A 355 -12.94 17.18 25.81
N ALA A 356 -12.64 16.25 24.90
CA ALA A 356 -13.54 15.17 24.53
C ALA A 356 -13.77 14.18 25.68
N MET A 357 -12.74 13.88 26.49
CA MET A 357 -12.83 13.00 27.66
C MET A 357 -13.90 13.44 28.67
N ARG A 358 -14.28 14.72 28.70
CA ARG A 358 -15.35 15.23 29.57
C ARG A 358 -16.76 14.81 29.12
N GLN A 359 -16.91 14.35 27.89
CA GLN A 359 -18.21 14.11 27.25
C GLN A 359 -18.37 12.67 26.72
N ARG A 360 -17.26 11.99 26.44
CA ARG A 360 -17.24 10.67 25.83
C ARG A 360 -15.92 9.95 26.11
N PRO A 361 -15.90 8.61 26.05
CA PRO A 361 -14.67 7.83 26.14
C PRO A 361 -13.71 8.18 25.00
N VAL A 362 -12.43 8.34 25.34
CA VAL A 362 -11.34 8.56 24.37
C VAL A 362 -10.35 7.43 24.52
N LEU A 363 -10.04 6.78 23.41
CA LEU A 363 -9.15 5.64 23.35
C LEU A 363 -8.07 5.86 22.31
N CYS A 364 -6.97 5.14 22.46
CA CYS A 364 -5.94 5.02 21.44
C CYS A 364 -5.49 3.58 21.27
N THR A 365 -5.00 3.26 20.08
CA THR A 365 -4.36 1.96 19.79
C THR A 365 -2.95 1.91 20.38
N SER A 366 -2.39 0.70 20.53
CA SER A 366 -1.14 0.51 21.29
C SER A 366 0.06 1.29 20.77
N GLU A 367 0.16 1.55 19.46
CA GLU A 367 1.25 2.34 18.88
C GLU A 367 1.18 3.84 19.18
N MET A 368 0.05 4.30 19.71
CA MET A 368 -0.18 5.68 20.11
C MET A 368 0.13 5.94 21.59
N ASP A 369 0.46 4.92 22.37
CA ASP A 369 0.54 5.00 23.83
C ASP A 369 1.61 5.98 24.34
N THR A 370 2.70 6.16 23.60
CA THR A 370 3.78 7.12 23.93
C THR A 370 3.62 8.48 23.26
N LEU A 371 2.68 8.62 22.31
CA LEU A 371 2.52 9.82 21.48
C LEU A 371 1.54 10.83 22.08
N LEU A 372 0.57 10.36 22.86
CA LEU A 372 -0.37 11.21 23.56
C LEU A 372 0.25 11.67 24.89
N ARG A 373 0.44 12.99 25.04
CA ARG A 373 1.30 13.60 26.08
C ARG A 373 0.56 14.05 27.33
N GLY A 374 -0.74 13.78 27.43
CA GLY A 374 -1.54 14.18 28.59
C GLY A 374 -1.21 13.37 29.85
N PRO A 375 -1.47 13.92 31.05
CA PRO A 375 -1.28 13.23 32.34
C PRO A 375 -2.41 12.20 32.57
N TRP A 376 -2.65 11.32 31.61
CA TRP A 376 -3.77 10.38 31.62
C TRP A 376 -3.28 8.98 31.97
N THR A 377 -4.08 8.27 32.77
CA THR A 377 -3.91 6.84 32.96
C THR A 377 -4.41 6.12 31.72
N GLN A 378 -3.62 5.17 31.22
CA GLN A 378 -3.99 4.30 30.12
C GLN A 378 -4.52 2.97 30.66
N VAL A 379 -5.75 2.64 30.29
CA VAL A 379 -6.41 1.42 30.74
C VAL A 379 -6.70 0.54 29.53
N PRO A 380 -6.13 -0.68 29.44
CA PRO A 380 -6.42 -1.57 28.32
C PRO A 380 -7.90 -2.00 28.34
N ILE A 381 -8.61 -1.74 27.24
CA ILE A 381 -10.00 -2.13 27.01
C ILE A 381 -10.11 -2.63 25.57
N GLY A 382 -10.55 -3.88 25.41
CA GLY A 382 -10.63 -4.53 24.11
C GLY A 382 -9.27 -4.58 23.40
N LEU A 383 -9.22 -4.04 22.19
CA LEU A 383 -7.99 -3.91 21.39
C LEU A 383 -7.33 -2.53 21.50
N ALA A 384 -7.79 -1.68 22.42
CA ALA A 384 -7.33 -0.30 22.59
C ALA A 384 -6.98 0.02 24.05
N LEU A 385 -6.55 1.26 24.28
CA LEU A 385 -6.23 1.84 25.58
C LEU A 385 -7.17 3.02 25.81
N GLU A 386 -8.03 2.93 26.83
CA GLU A 386 -8.85 4.04 27.29
C GLU A 386 -7.99 5.05 28.05
N LEU A 387 -8.03 6.31 27.63
CA LEU A 387 -7.38 7.42 28.31
C LEU A 387 -8.31 7.92 29.40
N ARG A 388 -7.82 7.95 30.65
CA ARG A 388 -8.62 8.32 31.83
C ARG A 388 -7.91 9.38 32.68
N PRO A 389 -8.66 10.30 33.31
CA PRO A 389 -8.10 11.25 34.26
C PRO A 389 -7.80 10.62 35.63
N ASP A 390 -8.37 9.44 35.90
CA ASP A 390 -8.25 8.68 37.14
C ASP A 390 -7.58 7.32 36.91
N SER A 391 -7.11 6.72 37.99
CA SER A 391 -6.55 5.36 38.04
C SER A 391 -7.55 4.34 38.58
N ALA A 392 -8.85 4.64 38.55
CA ALA A 392 -9.85 3.73 39.10
C ALA A 392 -9.90 2.44 38.30
N TYR A 393 -10.11 1.32 38.99
CA TYR A 393 -10.24 0.02 38.33
C TYR A 393 -11.42 0.01 37.36
N ARG A 394 -11.14 -0.38 36.12
CA ARG A 394 -12.11 -0.50 35.05
C ARG A 394 -12.30 -1.98 34.72
N ALA A 395 -13.43 -2.53 35.15
CA ALA A 395 -13.77 -3.92 34.87
C ALA A 395 -14.05 -4.14 33.38
N GLU A 396 -13.63 -5.30 32.87
CA GLU A 396 -13.92 -5.78 31.53
C GLU A 396 -14.08 -7.31 31.59
N SER A 397 -15.01 -7.86 30.81
CA SER A 397 -15.10 -9.30 30.64
C SER A 397 -14.25 -9.73 29.44
N PRO A 398 -13.55 -10.89 29.52
CA PRO A 398 -12.78 -11.38 28.38
C PRO A 398 -13.63 -11.47 27.12
N PRO A 399 -13.21 -10.81 26.02
CA PRO A 399 -14.03 -10.67 24.82
C PRO A 399 -14.14 -12.00 24.07
N ARG A 400 -15.17 -12.12 23.24
CA ARG A 400 -15.38 -13.24 22.32
C ARG A 400 -15.20 -12.76 20.89
N TYR A 401 -13.96 -12.48 20.52
CA TYR A 401 -13.62 -12.03 19.18
C TYR A 401 -13.79 -13.15 18.16
N ARG A 402 -14.29 -12.79 16.99
CA ARG A 402 -14.21 -13.63 15.80
C ARG A 402 -12.84 -13.39 15.19
N PHE A 403 -11.91 -14.32 15.41
CA PHE A 403 -10.57 -14.25 14.86
C PHE A 403 -10.10 -15.65 14.50
N GLU A 404 -9.87 -15.88 13.22
CA GLU A 404 -9.25 -17.11 12.73
C GLU A 404 -7.74 -16.85 12.52
N PRO A 405 -6.84 -17.49 13.29
CA PRO A 405 -5.41 -17.33 13.10
C PRO A 405 -4.98 -17.69 11.67
N TRP A 406 -4.23 -16.80 11.03
CA TRP A 406 -3.70 -17.08 9.71
C TRP A 406 -2.57 -18.11 9.77
N VAL A 407 -2.67 -19.13 8.92
CA VAL A 407 -1.71 -20.25 8.82
C VAL A 407 -0.99 -20.30 7.47
N GLY A 408 -1.26 -19.34 6.58
CA GLY A 408 -0.67 -19.26 5.25
C GLY A 408 0.74 -18.65 5.25
N HIS A 409 1.08 -17.96 4.15
CA HIS A 409 2.34 -17.25 4.04
C HIS A 409 2.46 -16.19 5.15
N MET A 410 3.65 -15.96 5.70
CA MET A 410 3.85 -15.00 6.79
C MET A 410 4.54 -13.75 6.27
N ASP A 411 3.94 -12.59 6.52
CA ASP A 411 4.49 -11.28 6.20
C ASP A 411 4.42 -10.31 7.41
N GLY A 412 4.84 -9.06 7.19
CA GLY A 412 4.79 -8.03 8.22
C GLY A 412 3.38 -7.63 8.65
N PHE A 413 2.39 -7.70 7.76
CA PHE A 413 1.02 -7.29 8.04
C PHE A 413 0.28 -8.33 8.89
N ILE A 414 0.43 -9.59 8.52
CA ILE A 414 -0.10 -10.73 9.26
C ILE A 414 0.54 -10.77 10.64
N ALA A 415 1.87 -10.71 10.73
CA ALA A 415 2.57 -10.69 12.01
C ALA A 415 2.09 -9.56 12.92
N THR A 416 1.93 -8.35 12.37
CA THR A 416 1.43 -7.19 13.13
C THR A 416 0.00 -7.41 13.62
N THR A 417 -0.90 -7.97 12.80
CA THR A 417 -2.28 -8.24 13.20
C THR A 417 -2.33 -9.20 14.39
N HIS A 418 -1.61 -10.31 14.32
CA HIS A 418 -1.51 -11.26 15.42
C HIS A 418 -0.90 -10.62 16.68
N TRP A 419 0.13 -9.78 16.49
CA TRP A 419 0.74 -9.02 17.59
C TRP A 419 -0.24 -8.05 18.25
N ILE A 420 -1.11 -7.35 17.50
CA ILE A 420 -2.11 -6.42 18.06
C ILE A 420 -3.06 -7.17 19.01
N TYR A 421 -3.61 -8.31 18.61
CA TYR A 421 -4.47 -9.11 19.49
C TYR A 421 -3.71 -9.58 20.74
N ALA A 422 -2.56 -10.22 20.54
CA ALA A 422 -1.81 -10.84 21.61
C ALA A 422 -1.27 -9.81 22.62
N SER A 423 -0.80 -8.67 22.13
CA SER A 423 -0.30 -7.56 22.96
C SER A 423 -1.42 -6.90 23.76
N SER A 424 -2.59 -6.66 23.15
CA SER A 424 -3.76 -6.11 23.87
C SER A 424 -4.21 -7.04 25.00
N PHE A 425 -4.30 -8.35 24.74
CA PHE A 425 -4.62 -9.33 25.77
C PHE A 425 -3.56 -9.43 26.86
N ALA A 426 -2.27 -9.42 26.50
CA ALA A 426 -1.18 -9.44 27.47
C ALA A 426 -1.17 -8.18 28.36
N ARG A 427 -1.39 -6.99 27.78
CA ARG A 427 -1.51 -5.73 28.54
C ARG A 427 -2.69 -5.78 29.50
N ARG A 428 -3.84 -6.29 29.04
CA ARG A 428 -5.00 -6.49 29.93
C ARG A 428 -4.71 -7.47 31.05
N ALA A 429 -4.00 -8.57 30.78
CA ALA A 429 -3.59 -9.52 31.82
C ALA A 429 -2.68 -8.88 32.89
N ASP A 430 -1.73 -8.05 32.47
CA ASP A 430 -0.86 -7.31 33.39
C ASP A 430 -1.65 -6.26 34.20
N TYR A 431 -2.63 -5.60 33.60
CA TYR A 431 -3.57 -4.70 34.30
C TYR A 431 -4.41 -5.42 35.37
N GLU A 432 -4.97 -6.58 35.06
CA GLU A 432 -5.74 -7.38 36.01
C GLU A 432 -4.87 -7.89 37.17
N ARG A 433 -3.62 -8.26 36.89
CA ARG A 433 -2.65 -8.65 37.92
C ARG A 433 -2.38 -7.49 38.89
N ALA A 434 -2.14 -6.29 38.36
CA ALA A 434 -1.89 -5.10 39.18
C ALA A 434 -3.07 -4.74 40.11
N HIS A 435 -4.29 -5.13 39.75
CA HIS A 435 -5.51 -4.89 40.53
C HIS A 435 -5.97 -6.12 41.34
N GLY A 436 -5.10 -7.10 41.56
CA GLY A 436 -5.40 -8.25 42.42
C GLY A 436 -6.44 -9.22 41.83
N ARG A 437 -6.52 -9.33 40.49
CA ARG A 437 -7.45 -10.23 39.77
C ARG A 437 -6.72 -11.37 39.05
N PRO A 438 -6.07 -12.32 39.78
CA PRO A 438 -5.26 -13.37 39.17
C PRO A 438 -6.06 -14.32 38.26
N GLY A 439 -7.35 -14.53 38.54
CA GLY A 439 -8.22 -15.35 37.69
C GLY A 439 -8.46 -14.73 36.31
N LEU A 440 -8.72 -13.42 36.24
CA LEU A 440 -8.86 -12.71 34.97
C LEU A 440 -7.52 -12.60 34.24
N CYS A 441 -6.43 -12.35 34.97
CA CYS A 441 -5.07 -12.37 34.43
C CYS A 441 -4.80 -13.67 33.65
N ARG A 442 -5.11 -14.83 34.24
CA ARG A 442 -4.92 -16.14 33.58
C ARG A 442 -5.75 -16.27 32.30
N ARG A 443 -7.04 -15.90 32.35
CA ARG A 443 -7.93 -15.96 31.18
C ARG A 443 -7.46 -15.09 30.02
N TYR A 444 -6.95 -13.90 30.28
CA TYR A 444 -6.41 -13.03 29.23
C TYR A 444 -5.08 -13.56 28.69
N LEU A 445 -4.22 -14.18 29.51
CA LEU A 445 -3.02 -14.86 29.00
C LEU A 445 -3.37 -16.05 28.09
N GLU A 446 -4.41 -16.82 28.43
CA GLU A 446 -4.92 -17.89 27.56
C GLU A 446 -5.47 -17.34 26.22
N LEU A 447 -6.13 -16.18 26.21
CA LEU A 447 -6.56 -15.54 24.98
C LEU A 447 -5.36 -15.06 24.14
N ALA A 448 -4.35 -14.50 24.80
CA ALA A 448 -3.13 -14.03 24.14
C ALA A 448 -2.37 -15.16 23.43
N THR A 449 -2.36 -16.38 23.99
CA THR A 449 -1.68 -17.53 23.37
C THR A 449 -2.48 -18.18 22.25
N ARG A 450 -3.83 -18.09 22.26
CA ARG A 450 -4.68 -18.65 21.19
C ARG A 450 -4.50 -17.99 19.83
N VAL A 451 -4.03 -16.74 19.82
CA VAL A 451 -3.79 -15.98 18.59
C VAL A 451 -2.35 -16.13 18.08
N ASP A 452 -1.57 -17.09 18.61
CA ASP A 452 -0.22 -17.38 18.10
C ASP A 452 -0.29 -18.04 16.71
N PRO A 453 0.28 -17.44 15.65
CA PRO A 453 0.29 -18.03 14.32
C PRO A 453 1.39 -19.10 14.14
N GLY A 454 2.21 -19.40 15.15
CA GLY A 454 3.25 -20.41 15.06
C GLY A 454 4.39 -20.01 14.11
N ILE A 455 4.86 -18.76 14.21
CA ILE A 455 5.83 -18.17 13.26
C ILE A 455 7.12 -18.99 13.18
N ARG A 456 7.45 -19.42 11.96
CA ARG A 456 8.70 -20.10 11.62
C ARG A 456 9.61 -19.20 10.81
N LEU A 457 10.58 -18.57 11.48
CA LEU A 457 11.49 -17.58 10.86
C LEU A 457 12.32 -18.16 9.71
N ASP A 458 12.62 -19.46 9.73
CA ASP A 458 13.32 -20.18 8.66
C ASP A 458 12.50 -20.29 7.36
N ARG A 459 11.17 -20.11 7.45
CA ARG A 459 10.25 -20.19 6.31
C ARG A 459 9.83 -18.82 5.77
N VAL A 460 10.26 -17.73 6.39
CA VAL A 460 9.87 -16.39 5.98
C VAL A 460 10.83 -15.87 4.90
N PRO A 461 10.34 -15.58 3.67
CA PRO A 461 11.20 -15.07 2.61
C PRO A 461 11.73 -13.66 2.94
N PRO A 462 12.66 -13.11 2.15
CA PRO A 462 12.93 -11.67 2.20
C PRO A 462 11.63 -10.89 2.05
N LEU A 463 11.41 -9.92 2.95
CA LEU A 463 10.27 -9.02 2.96
C LEU A 463 10.75 -7.58 2.72
N PRO A 464 9.87 -6.70 2.22
CA PRO A 464 10.20 -5.31 1.99
C PRO A 464 10.41 -4.55 3.31
N LEU A 465 11.30 -3.56 3.27
CA LEU A 465 11.65 -2.71 4.42
C LEU A 465 11.93 -3.47 5.73
N ASP A 466 11.12 -3.20 6.74
CA ASP A 466 11.16 -3.69 8.11
C ASP A 466 10.29 -4.95 8.31
N GLY A 467 9.75 -5.54 7.23
CA GLY A 467 8.89 -6.73 7.31
C GLY A 467 9.56 -7.91 8.02
N ASN A 468 10.80 -8.28 7.65
CA ASN A 468 11.51 -9.37 8.35
C ASN A 468 11.76 -9.05 9.84
N PRO A 469 12.26 -7.85 10.22
CA PRO A 469 12.33 -7.42 11.61
C PRO A 469 11.01 -7.52 12.38
N ILE A 470 9.88 -7.06 11.81
CA ILE A 470 8.55 -7.12 12.44
C ILE A 470 8.15 -8.57 12.74
N VAL A 471 8.33 -9.46 11.76
CA VAL A 471 8.02 -10.89 11.91
C VAL A 471 8.88 -11.52 13.01
N ALA A 472 10.19 -11.21 13.04
CA ALA A 472 11.10 -11.68 14.07
C ALA A 472 10.75 -11.16 15.47
N GLN A 473 10.39 -9.88 15.58
CA GLN A 473 9.95 -9.27 16.84
C GLN A 473 8.67 -9.93 17.35
N THR A 474 7.72 -10.20 16.45
CA THR A 474 6.46 -10.87 16.77
C THR A 474 6.68 -12.30 17.24
N ALA A 475 7.52 -13.08 16.54
CA ALA A 475 7.89 -14.42 16.95
C ALA A 475 8.54 -14.42 18.35
N GLY A 476 9.44 -13.47 18.61
CA GLY A 476 10.06 -13.29 19.92
C GLY A 476 9.06 -12.88 21.01
N PHE A 477 8.02 -12.12 20.67
CA PHE A 477 6.94 -11.77 21.58
C PHE A 477 6.16 -13.03 22.01
N PHE A 478 5.70 -13.85 21.06
CA PHE A 478 4.99 -15.10 21.35
C PHE A 478 5.85 -16.09 22.15
N ALA A 479 7.14 -16.21 21.83
CA ALA A 479 8.08 -17.05 22.58
C ALA A 479 8.26 -16.60 24.06
N ARG A 480 8.12 -15.30 24.35
CA ARG A 480 8.10 -14.80 25.75
C ARG A 480 6.75 -14.99 26.41
N LEU A 481 5.68 -14.83 25.64
CA LEU A 481 4.30 -15.00 26.12
C LEU A 481 4.04 -16.44 26.58
N SER A 482 4.51 -17.44 25.83
CA SER A 482 4.36 -18.86 26.18
C SER A 482 5.04 -19.22 27.50
N ARG A 483 6.16 -18.56 27.85
CA ARG A 483 6.83 -18.72 29.16
C ARG A 483 6.08 -18.06 30.32
N ARG A 484 5.25 -17.04 30.03
CA ARG A 484 4.44 -16.32 31.04
C ARG A 484 3.13 -17.03 31.34
N ALA A 485 2.61 -17.84 30.43
CA ALA A 485 1.37 -18.60 30.62
C ALA A 485 1.67 -19.85 31.49
N PRO A 486 1.18 -19.93 32.73
CA PRO A 486 1.37 -21.13 33.55
C PRO A 486 0.49 -22.24 32.99
N ASN A 487 1.12 -23.26 32.38
CA ASN A 487 0.50 -24.45 31.78
C ASN A 487 -0.39 -24.16 30.56
N SER A 488 0.21 -24.00 29.38
CA SER A 488 -0.41 -24.55 28.18
C SER A 488 -0.36 -26.08 28.27
N PRO A 489 -1.43 -26.83 27.91
CA PRO A 489 -1.42 -28.29 27.93
C PRO A 489 -0.30 -28.89 27.08
#